data_AF-A0A6S7J2S3-F1
#
_entry.id   AF-A0A6S7J2S3-F1
#
_cell.length_a   1.000
_cell.length_b   1.000
_cell.length_c   1.000
_cell.angle_alpha   90.00
_cell.angle_beta   90.00
_cell.angle_gamma   90.00
#
_symmetry.space_group_name_H-M   'P 1'
#
loop_
_entity.id
_entity.type
_entity.pdbx_description
1 polymer ?
#
loop_
_entity_poly.entity_id
_entity_poly.type
_entity_poly.pdbx_seq_one_letter_code
_entity_poly.pdbx_strand_id
1 'polypeptide(L)'
;MHNFNVVETSTVTGTSADSSSTTTNPVSSISLCKQSMKSICLDYFLWLVNCLNGKATEMSYDVPGFTTLRSSTVSLNFHATTKILTPILPYPATTYDAILTTMINFQDALKQKGDSYGGLWADEGVYRIAKEIQLLKPEQFNNIFLGLGGFHMEKIVLRVLVHIWNHQGFFLF
;
A
#
# COMPACT_ATOMS: atom_id res chain seq x y z
N MET A 1 22.55 -35.11 -38.81
CA MET A 1 23.16 -36.14 -37.94
C MET A 1 24.44 -35.56 -37.36
N HIS A 2 24.36 -34.98 -36.16
CA HIS A 2 25.54 -34.58 -35.39
C HIS A 2 25.35 -35.13 -33.97
N ASN A 3 26.17 -36.13 -33.65
CA ASN A 3 26.32 -36.71 -32.33
C ASN A 3 27.09 -35.73 -31.45
N PHE A 4 26.53 -35.39 -30.29
CA PHE A 4 27.32 -34.91 -29.15
C PHE A 4 26.98 -35.79 -27.95
N ASN A 5 27.97 -36.60 -27.58
CA ASN A 5 28.06 -37.40 -26.37
C ASN A 5 28.43 -36.46 -25.20
N VAL A 6 27.75 -36.53 -24.04
CA VAL A 6 28.16 -37.26 -22.80
C VAL A 6 29.40 -36.62 -22.17
N VAL A 7 29.55 -36.29 -20.88
CA VAL A 7 28.81 -36.41 -19.60
C VAL A 7 29.63 -35.56 -18.61
N GLU A 8 29.04 -35.03 -17.52
CA GLU A 8 29.63 -35.17 -16.17
C GLU A 8 28.64 -34.74 -15.07
N THR A 9 28.16 -35.76 -14.37
CA THR A 9 27.43 -35.70 -13.10
C THR A 9 28.40 -35.49 -11.95
N SER A 10 28.25 -34.40 -11.21
CA SER A 10 28.91 -34.19 -9.91
C SER A 10 27.91 -34.42 -8.79
N THR A 11 28.08 -35.53 -8.09
CA THR A 11 27.34 -35.92 -6.89
C THR A 11 27.85 -35.11 -5.70
N VAL A 12 27.02 -34.23 -5.14
CA VAL A 12 27.33 -33.55 -3.86
C VAL A 12 26.49 -34.19 -2.77
N THR A 13 27.16 -34.97 -1.92
CA THR A 13 26.64 -35.53 -0.68
C THR A 13 26.74 -34.47 0.41
N GLY A 14 25.60 -33.90 0.82
CA GLY A 14 25.49 -32.95 1.92
C GLY A 14 24.63 -33.51 3.05
N THR A 15 25.26 -33.68 4.20
CA THR A 15 24.77 -34.13 5.51
C THR A 15 23.43 -33.55 5.99
N SER A 16 22.55 -34.42 6.49
CA SER A 16 21.33 -34.08 7.23
C SER A 16 21.65 -33.61 8.65
N ALA A 17 21.12 -32.47 9.04
CA ALA A 17 21.03 -32.04 10.43
C ALA A 17 19.55 -31.93 10.81
N ASP A 18 19.12 -32.79 11.75
CA ASP A 18 17.83 -32.71 12.42
C ASP A 18 17.70 -31.36 13.14
N SER A 19 16.65 -30.61 12.80
CA SER A 19 16.24 -29.43 13.55
C SER A 19 14.77 -29.56 13.94
N SER A 20 14.58 -29.61 15.26
CA SER A 20 13.32 -29.63 15.99
C SER A 20 12.40 -28.47 15.56
N SER A 21 11.22 -28.80 15.02
CA SER A 21 10.19 -27.84 14.66
C SER A 21 9.38 -27.41 15.90
N THR A 22 9.67 -26.22 16.44
CA THR A 22 8.78 -25.53 17.38
C THR A 22 7.68 -24.84 16.58
N THR A 23 6.47 -25.38 16.63
CA THR A 23 5.27 -24.84 15.98
C THR A 23 4.77 -23.60 16.73
N THR A 24 5.24 -22.42 16.35
CA THR A 24 4.60 -21.15 16.72
C THR A 24 3.56 -20.80 15.67
N ASN A 25 2.29 -20.86 16.05
CA ASN A 25 1.17 -20.47 15.18
C ASN A 25 1.33 -19.00 14.75
N PRO A 26 1.50 -18.69 13.45
CA PRO A 26 1.54 -17.31 12.99
C PRO A 26 0.13 -16.73 13.12
N VAL A 27 -0.08 -15.87 14.11
CA VAL A 27 -1.26 -15.00 14.16
C VAL A 27 -1.26 -14.20 12.86
N SER A 28 -2.31 -14.38 12.05
CA SER A 28 -2.35 -13.84 10.69
C SER A 28 -2.19 -12.32 10.69
N SER A 29 -1.04 -11.83 10.22
CA SER A 29 -0.71 -10.42 10.03
C SER A 29 -1.74 -9.65 9.17
N ILE A 30 -2.55 -10.38 8.40
CA ILE A 30 -3.65 -9.87 7.57
C ILE A 30 -4.80 -9.29 8.39
N SER A 31 -5.12 -9.84 9.59
CA SER A 31 -6.24 -9.34 10.41
C SER A 31 -5.91 -8.02 11.09
N LEU A 32 -4.66 -7.86 11.56
CA LEU A 32 -4.18 -6.63 12.19
C LEU A 32 -4.10 -5.45 11.20
N CYS A 33 -3.62 -5.72 9.98
CA CYS A 33 -3.52 -4.70 8.92
C CYS A 33 -4.90 -4.13 8.53
N LYS A 34 -5.91 -5.00 8.39
CA LYS A 34 -7.29 -4.58 8.11
C LYS A 34 -7.91 -3.74 9.23
N GLN A 35 -7.50 -3.95 10.47
CA GLN A 35 -8.02 -3.20 11.63
C GLN A 35 -7.35 -1.81 11.74
N SER A 36 -6.06 -1.73 11.44
CA SER A 36 -5.30 -0.46 11.45
C SER A 36 -5.75 0.52 10.35
N MET A 37 -5.95 0.06 9.11
CA MET A 37 -6.39 0.96 8.02
C MET A 37 -7.82 1.52 8.23
N LYS A 38 -8.68 0.77 8.94
CA LYS A 38 -10.01 1.26 9.31
C LYS A 38 -9.96 2.40 10.32
N SER A 39 -8.98 2.41 11.23
CA SER A 39 -8.83 3.48 12.23
C SER A 39 -8.31 4.78 11.60
N ILE A 40 -7.32 4.71 10.70
CA ILE A 40 -6.70 5.91 10.09
C ILE A 40 -7.73 6.75 9.32
N CYS A 41 -8.64 6.10 8.58
CA CYS A 41 -9.66 6.80 7.82
C CYS A 41 -10.75 7.39 8.74
N LEU A 42 -11.01 6.75 9.88
CA LEU A 42 -12.01 7.17 10.83
C LEU A 42 -11.56 8.37 11.66
N ASP A 43 -10.29 8.41 12.09
CA ASP A 43 -9.78 9.50 12.95
C ASP A 43 -9.71 10.84 12.18
N TYR A 44 -9.27 10.81 10.92
CA TYR A 44 -9.30 11.98 10.05
C TYR A 44 -10.73 12.43 9.74
N PHE A 45 -11.63 11.47 9.49
CA PHE A 45 -13.04 11.76 9.26
C PHE A 45 -13.73 12.34 10.50
N LEU A 46 -13.47 11.80 11.69
CA LEU A 46 -14.00 12.29 12.96
C LEU A 46 -13.47 13.69 13.29
N TRP A 47 -12.17 13.93 13.06
CA TRP A 47 -11.58 15.26 13.19
C TRP A 47 -12.28 16.27 12.29
N LEU A 48 -12.45 15.91 11.00
CA LEU A 48 -13.12 16.75 10.02
C LEU A 48 -14.59 17.02 10.39
N VAL A 49 -15.33 15.99 10.83
CA VAL A 49 -16.71 16.14 11.33
C VAL A 49 -16.77 17.02 12.58
N ASN A 50 -15.80 16.93 13.49
CA ASN A 50 -15.74 17.78 14.68
C ASN A 50 -15.41 19.24 14.33
N CYS A 51 -14.55 19.49 13.34
CA CYS A 51 -14.30 20.83 12.80
C CYS A 51 -15.58 21.43 12.19
N LEU A 52 -16.31 20.65 11.38
CA LEU A 52 -17.54 21.10 10.73
C LEU A 52 -18.68 21.37 11.74
N ASN A 53 -18.72 20.64 12.85
CA ASN A 53 -19.73 20.82 13.89
C ASN A 53 -19.44 21.99 14.86
N GLY A 54 -18.37 22.77 14.62
CA GLY A 54 -17.99 23.87 15.53
C GLY A 54 -17.60 23.41 16.94
N LYS A 55 -17.40 22.10 17.15
CA LYS A 55 -16.99 21.52 18.44
C LYS A 55 -15.47 21.56 18.65
N ALA A 56 -14.72 22.01 17.65
CA ALA A 56 -13.27 22.14 17.68
C ALA A 56 -12.82 23.47 18.34
N THR A 57 -13.41 23.88 19.47
CA THR A 57 -13.09 25.17 20.10
C THR A 57 -11.86 25.13 21.00
N GLU A 58 -11.35 23.96 21.40
CA GLU A 58 -10.15 23.87 22.28
C GLU A 58 -9.21 22.69 22.00
N MET A 59 -9.40 21.94 20.90
CA MET A 59 -8.48 20.85 20.57
C MET A 59 -7.26 21.39 19.81
N SER A 60 -6.09 21.20 20.43
CA SER A 60 -4.73 21.31 19.90
C SER A 60 -4.65 21.35 18.36
N TYR A 61 -3.96 22.36 17.80
CA TYR A 61 -3.71 22.58 16.37
C TYR A 61 -2.95 21.45 15.63
N ASP A 62 -2.83 20.27 16.22
CA ASP A 62 -2.32 19.07 15.55
C ASP A 62 -3.41 18.58 14.58
N VAL A 63 -3.44 19.14 13.37
CA VAL A 63 -4.12 18.52 12.24
C VAL A 63 -3.55 17.10 12.11
N PRO A 64 -4.38 16.04 12.14
CA PRO A 64 -3.92 14.69 11.85
C PRO A 64 -3.51 14.65 10.38
N GLY A 65 -2.25 14.97 10.10
CA GLY A 65 -1.67 14.74 8.80
C GLY A 65 -1.63 13.25 8.52
N PHE A 66 -1.63 12.86 7.25
CA PHE A 66 -1.42 11.47 6.84
C PHE A 66 -0.11 10.88 7.42
N THR A 67 0.85 11.74 7.77
CA THR A 67 2.12 11.43 8.44
C THR A 67 2.07 11.52 9.96
N THR A 68 1.03 12.10 10.56
CA THR A 68 0.88 12.27 12.01
C THR A 68 0.21 11.05 12.66
N LEU A 69 0.56 9.85 12.20
CA LEU A 69 0.54 8.66 13.06
C LEU A 69 1.63 8.86 14.13
N ARG A 70 1.33 9.70 15.12
CA ARG A 70 2.12 9.82 16.34
C ARG A 70 1.99 8.48 17.07
N SER A 71 2.97 7.60 16.86
CA SER A 71 3.83 6.89 17.82
C SER A 71 3.29 6.40 19.19
N SER A 72 2.16 6.88 19.72
CA SER A 72 1.77 6.67 21.12
C SER A 72 0.81 5.50 21.37
N THR A 73 0.18 4.92 20.36
CA THR A 73 -0.78 3.80 20.53
C THR A 73 -0.49 2.56 19.69
N VAL A 74 0.51 2.61 18.80
CA VAL A 74 0.98 1.43 18.06
C VAL A 74 2.28 1.00 18.71
N SER A 75 2.32 -0.19 19.32
CA SER A 75 3.56 -0.72 19.90
C SER A 75 4.70 -0.64 18.87
N LEU A 76 5.75 0.04 19.26
CA LEU A 76 6.97 0.45 18.55
C LEU A 76 7.70 -0.69 17.83
N ASN A 77 7.14 -1.22 16.74
CA ASN A 77 7.86 -2.01 15.73
C ASN A 77 7.20 -1.93 14.35
N PHE A 78 6.39 -0.89 14.08
CA PHE A 78 6.07 -0.57 12.69
C PHE A 78 7.29 0.09 12.09
N HIS A 79 8.03 -0.66 11.28
CA HIS A 79 9.10 -0.13 10.45
C HIS A 79 8.50 1.04 9.67
N ALA A 80 9.03 2.25 9.89
CA ALA A 80 8.54 3.46 9.22
C ALA A 80 8.39 3.14 7.73
N THR A 81 7.21 3.40 7.16
CA THR A 81 6.86 3.05 5.78
C THR A 81 8.00 3.48 4.88
N THR A 82 8.87 2.53 4.54
CA THR A 82 10.17 2.92 4.02
C THR A 82 9.91 3.26 2.57
N LYS A 83 9.88 4.56 2.27
CA LYS A 83 9.60 5.07 0.93
C LYS A 83 10.47 4.33 -0.07
N ILE A 84 9.86 3.44 -0.84
CA ILE A 84 10.50 2.81 -1.99
C ILE A 84 10.32 3.82 -3.11
N LEU A 85 11.42 4.46 -3.50
CA LEU A 85 11.42 5.30 -4.69
C LEU A 85 11.38 4.36 -5.89
N THR A 86 10.28 4.41 -6.65
CA THR A 86 10.21 3.74 -7.94
C THR A 86 11.16 4.45 -8.92
N PRO A 87 11.85 3.70 -9.79
CA PRO A 87 12.77 4.28 -10.77
C PRO A 87 12.04 5.24 -11.71
N ILE A 88 12.73 6.31 -12.11
CA ILE A 88 12.25 7.25 -13.14
C ILE A 88 12.23 6.51 -14.47
N LEU A 89 11.05 6.39 -15.08
CA LEU A 89 10.90 5.77 -16.40
C LEU A 89 10.91 6.87 -17.47
N PRO A 90 11.61 6.67 -18.62
CA PRO A 90 11.65 7.65 -19.71
C PRO A 90 10.37 7.66 -20.56
N TYR A 91 9.27 7.10 -20.06
CA TYR A 91 8.01 6.93 -20.76
C TYR A 91 6.90 7.74 -20.07
N PRO A 92 5.84 8.14 -20.80
CA PRO A 92 4.69 8.78 -20.17
C PRO A 92 4.12 7.88 -19.08
N ALA A 93 3.84 8.44 -17.91
CA ALA A 93 3.36 7.70 -16.74
C ALA A 93 2.00 7.00 -16.95
N THR A 94 1.33 7.28 -18.07
CA THR A 94 0.01 6.74 -18.43
C THR A 94 0.06 5.59 -19.44
N THR A 95 1.24 5.15 -19.88
CA THR A 95 1.33 3.98 -20.77
C THR A 95 1.30 2.69 -19.97
N TYR A 96 0.66 1.67 -20.54
CA TYR A 96 0.55 0.34 -19.92
C TYR A 96 1.92 -0.25 -19.58
N ASP A 97 2.87 -0.19 -20.51
CA ASP A 97 4.22 -0.74 -20.32
C ASP A 97 5.01 -0.03 -19.23
N ALA A 98 4.86 1.30 -19.12
CA ALA A 98 5.50 2.05 -18.04
C ALA A 98 4.96 1.59 -16.68
N ILE A 99 3.64 1.49 -16.54
CA ILE A 99 2.99 1.10 -15.28
C ILE A 99 3.33 -0.35 -14.92
N LEU A 100 3.29 -1.27 -15.90
CA LEU A 100 3.70 -2.66 -15.69
C LEU A 100 5.15 -2.75 -15.21
N THR A 101 6.05 -2.01 -15.87
CA THR A 101 7.47 -1.97 -15.49
C THR A 101 7.65 -1.39 -14.09
N THR A 102 6.93 -0.32 -13.74
CA THR A 102 6.92 0.24 -12.38
C THR A 102 6.47 -0.79 -11.35
N MET A 103 5.40 -1.54 -11.62
CA MET A 103 4.90 -2.57 -10.70
C MET A 103 5.92 -3.69 -10.49
N ILE A 104 6.58 -4.17 -11.54
CA ILE A 104 7.65 -5.19 -11.44
C ILE A 104 8.82 -4.66 -10.61
N ASN A 105 9.32 -3.46 -10.95
CA ASN A 105 10.42 -2.84 -10.22
C ASN A 105 10.09 -2.60 -8.75
N PHE A 106 8.83 -2.30 -8.43
CA PHE A 106 8.36 -2.17 -7.06
C PHE A 106 8.43 -3.51 -6.31
N GLN A 107 8.05 -4.63 -6.92
CA GLN A 107 8.21 -5.95 -6.30
C GLN A 107 9.67 -6.30 -6.05
N ASP A 108 10.55 -5.99 -6.99
CA ASP A 108 11.98 -6.25 -6.81
C ASP A 108 12.56 -5.40 -5.69
N ALA A 109 12.11 -4.15 -5.55
CA ALA A 109 12.48 -3.32 -4.41
C ALA A 109 11.94 -3.85 -3.07
N LEU A 110 10.72 -4.42 -3.03
CA LEU A 110 10.20 -5.10 -1.84
C LEU A 110 11.07 -6.31 -1.47
N LYS A 111 11.42 -7.15 -2.45
CA LYS A 111 12.29 -8.31 -2.24
C LYS A 111 13.67 -7.91 -1.72
N GLN A 112 14.27 -6.84 -2.27
CA GLN A 112 15.56 -6.32 -1.81
C GLN A 112 15.52 -5.85 -0.36
N LYS A 113 14.35 -5.40 0.13
CA LYS A 113 14.14 -5.04 1.54
C LYS A 113 13.75 -6.22 2.43
N GLY A 114 13.44 -7.38 1.87
CA GLY A 114 12.89 -8.52 2.61
C GLY A 114 11.40 -8.35 2.95
N ASP A 115 10.71 -7.40 2.33
CA ASP A 115 9.28 -7.16 2.55
C ASP A 115 8.45 -8.10 1.66
N SER A 116 7.49 -8.82 2.25
CA SER A 116 6.59 -9.70 1.49
C SER A 116 5.47 -8.94 0.78
N TYR A 117 5.06 -7.79 1.30
CA TYR A 117 3.93 -6.99 0.81
C TYR A 117 4.26 -5.50 0.82
N GLY A 118 3.64 -4.73 -0.08
CA GLY A 118 3.82 -3.28 -0.13
C GLY A 118 2.63 -2.51 -0.68
N GLY A 119 2.52 -1.24 -0.28
CA GLY A 119 1.54 -0.30 -0.83
C GLY A 119 2.14 0.52 -1.98
N LEU A 120 1.40 0.61 -3.09
CA LEU A 120 1.75 1.45 -4.23
C LEU A 120 0.61 2.45 -4.47
N TRP A 121 0.88 3.72 -4.18
CA TRP A 121 -0.08 4.82 -4.34
C TRP A 121 0.15 5.56 -5.66
N ALA A 122 -0.93 5.81 -6.39
CA ALA A 122 -0.85 6.46 -7.69
C ALA A 122 -2.03 7.41 -7.95
N ASP A 123 -1.86 8.32 -8.91
CA ASP A 123 -2.94 9.16 -9.40
C ASP A 123 -4.02 8.33 -10.12
N GLU A 124 -5.21 8.89 -10.29
CA GLU A 124 -6.39 8.14 -10.77
C GLU A 124 -6.16 7.42 -12.11
N GLY A 125 -5.54 8.09 -13.09
CA GLY A 125 -5.27 7.49 -14.40
C GLY A 125 -4.31 6.29 -14.31
N VAL A 126 -3.25 6.43 -13.52
CA VAL A 126 -2.26 5.38 -13.29
C VAL A 126 -2.86 4.24 -12.48
N TYR A 127 -3.65 4.56 -11.45
CA TYR A 127 -4.34 3.59 -10.61
C TYR A 127 -5.26 2.67 -11.44
N ARG A 128 -6.04 3.23 -12.36
CA ARG A 128 -6.95 2.44 -13.21
C ARG A 128 -6.20 1.38 -14.02
N ILE A 129 -5.11 1.79 -14.69
CA ILE A 129 -4.29 0.88 -15.50
C ILE A 129 -3.56 -0.14 -14.62
N ALA A 130 -2.98 0.29 -13.49
CA ALA A 130 -2.34 -0.62 -12.55
C ALA A 130 -3.33 -1.68 -12.01
N LYS A 131 -4.58 -1.27 -11.78
CA LYS A 131 -5.62 -2.18 -11.33
C LYS A 131 -6.03 -3.18 -12.40
N GLU A 132 -6.11 -2.74 -13.65
CA GLU A 132 -6.32 -3.62 -14.81
C GLU A 132 -5.19 -4.66 -14.92
N ILE A 133 -3.93 -4.23 -14.84
CA ILE A 133 -2.76 -5.14 -14.81
C ILE A 133 -2.86 -6.17 -13.68
N GLN A 134 -3.21 -5.72 -12.47
CA GLN A 134 -3.37 -6.61 -11.32
C GLN A 134 -4.50 -7.63 -11.53
N LEU A 135 -5.61 -7.23 -12.16
CA LEU A 135 -6.73 -8.13 -12.46
C LEU A 135 -6.38 -9.15 -13.55
N LEU A 136 -5.56 -8.76 -14.53
CA LEU A 136 -5.08 -9.66 -15.58
C LEU A 136 -4.02 -10.65 -15.07
N LYS A 137 -3.24 -10.26 -14.06
CA LYS A 137 -2.15 -11.08 -13.50
C LYS A 137 -2.21 -11.14 -11.97
N PRO A 138 -3.28 -11.72 -11.39
CA PRO A 138 -3.51 -11.67 -9.95
C PRO A 138 -2.45 -12.43 -9.15
N GLU A 139 -1.94 -13.56 -9.64
CA GLU A 139 -0.89 -14.32 -8.95
C GLU A 139 0.45 -13.56 -8.93
N GLN A 140 0.74 -12.80 -9.99
CA GLN A 140 1.97 -12.01 -10.06
C GLN A 140 1.93 -10.83 -9.09
N PHE A 141 0.80 -10.13 -8.97
CA PHE A 141 0.69 -8.87 -8.21
C PHE A 141 -0.19 -8.97 -6.96
N ASN A 142 -0.37 -10.16 -6.39
CA ASN A 142 -1.17 -10.37 -5.17
C ASN A 142 -0.57 -9.72 -3.92
N ASN A 143 0.72 -9.38 -3.96
CA ASN A 143 1.44 -8.81 -2.84
C ASN A 143 1.54 -7.27 -2.86
N ILE A 144 0.95 -6.63 -3.88
CA ILE A 144 0.89 -5.17 -4.01
C ILE A 144 -0.52 -4.67 -3.64
N PHE A 145 -0.60 -3.77 -2.68
CA PHE A 145 -1.80 -3.02 -2.35
C PHE A 145 -1.83 -1.71 -3.14
N LEU A 146 -2.67 -1.64 -4.18
CA LEU A 146 -2.86 -0.43 -4.97
C LEU A 146 -3.76 0.56 -4.23
N GLY A 147 -3.29 1.81 -4.08
CA GLY A 147 -4.04 2.91 -3.48
C GLY A 147 -4.10 4.13 -4.40
N LEU A 148 -5.14 4.95 -4.23
CA LEU A 148 -5.17 6.29 -4.82
C LEU A 148 -4.29 7.24 -4.01
N GLY A 149 -3.59 8.14 -4.68
CA GLY A 149 -2.80 9.20 -4.04
C GLY A 149 -3.66 10.11 -3.16
N GLY A 150 -3.06 10.68 -2.12
CA GLY A 150 -3.77 11.48 -1.10
C GLY A 150 -4.60 12.63 -1.67
N PHE A 151 -4.10 13.29 -2.72
CA PHE A 151 -4.83 14.37 -3.39
C PHE A 151 -6.16 13.93 -4.03
N HIS A 152 -6.20 12.72 -4.60
CA HIS A 152 -7.44 12.19 -5.16
C HIS A 152 -8.43 11.81 -4.06
N MET A 153 -7.94 11.25 -2.94
CA MET A 153 -8.78 10.96 -1.77
C MET A 153 -9.37 12.24 -1.18
N GLU A 154 -8.58 13.31 -1.07
CA GLU A 154 -9.03 14.62 -0.60
C GLU A 154 -10.16 15.19 -1.49
N LYS A 155 -10.01 15.13 -2.82
CA LYS A 155 -11.06 15.55 -3.76
C LYS A 155 -12.36 14.77 -3.59
N ILE A 156 -12.28 13.47 -3.35
CA ILE A 156 -13.46 12.62 -3.12
C ILE A 156 -14.16 13.05 -1.83
N VAL A 157 -13.41 13.23 -0.74
CA VAL A 157 -13.95 13.69 0.55
C VAL A 157 -14.62 15.06 0.38
N LEU A 158 -13.95 16.02 -0.25
CA LEU A 158 -14.51 17.36 -0.50
C LEU A 158 -15.81 17.29 -1.33
N ARG A 159 -15.88 16.45 -2.37
CA ARG A 159 -17.12 16.26 -3.14
C ARG A 159 -18.26 15.72 -2.27
N VAL A 160 -17.97 14.74 -1.41
CA VAL A 160 -18.97 14.16 -0.51
C VAL A 160 -19.47 15.21 0.47
N LEU A 161 -18.58 16.03 1.04
CA LEU A 161 -18.95 17.12 1.94
C LEU A 161 -19.84 18.16 1.25
N VAL A 162 -19.46 18.61 0.06
CA VAL A 162 -20.27 19.57 -0.72
C VAL A 162 -21.64 18.98 -1.06
N HIS A 163 -21.69 17.68 -1.40
CA HIS A 163 -22.96 17.02 -1.68
C HIS A 163 -23.88 16.96 -0.46
N ILE A 164 -23.35 16.61 0.71
CA ILE A 164 -24.09 16.61 1.98
C ILE A 164 -24.56 18.02 2.33
N TRP A 165 -23.69 19.01 2.16
CA TRP A 165 -23.99 20.41 2.44
C TRP A 165 -25.15 20.94 1.57
N ASN A 166 -25.12 20.66 0.27
CA ASN A 166 -26.18 21.07 -0.65
C ASN A 166 -27.54 20.43 -0.34
N HIS A 167 -27.55 19.19 0.18
CA HIS A 167 -28.79 18.51 0.56
C HIS A 167 -29.45 19.05 1.83
N GLN A 168 -28.70 19.76 2.67
CA GLN A 168 -29.21 20.36 3.91
C GLN A 168 -29.89 21.73 3.70
N GLY A 169 -29.99 22.21 2.46
CA GLY A 169 -30.65 23.49 2.14
C GLY A 169 -29.85 24.73 2.55
N PHE A 170 -28.59 24.58 2.95
CA PHE A 170 -27.68 25.71 3.18
C PHE A 170 -27.17 26.26 1.84
N PHE A 171 -28.01 27.08 1.19
CA PHE A 171 -27.57 27.98 0.13
C PHE A 171 -26.76 29.12 0.77
N LEU A 172 -25.44 29.07 0.66
CA LEU A 172 -24.60 30.25 0.83
C LEU A 172 -24.72 31.08 -0.46
N PHE A 173 -25.27 32.29 -0.34
CA PHE A 173 -25.16 33.34 -1.33
C PHE A 173 -23.71 33.78 -1.52
#